data_AF-A0A3L7U3X1-F1
#
_entry.id   AF-A0A3L7U3X1-F1
#
_cell.length_a   1.000
_cell.length_b   1.000
_cell.length_c   1.000
_cell.angle_alpha   90.00
_cell.angle_beta   90.00
_cell.angle_gamma   90.00
#
_symmetry.space_group_name_H-M   'P 1'
#
loop_
_entity.id
_entity.type
_entity.pdbx_description
1 polymer ?
#
loop_
_entity_poly.entity_id
_entity_poly.type
_entity_poly.pdbx_seq_one_letter_code
_entity_poly.pdbx_strand_id
1 'polypeptide(L)'
;MIAAEDHVFVELNEGRFLVDTGSPLSFGDVSVATFAGQRHQLPSSLMGIDVASLRKLFQGPCSGLLGLDVLGTTNLLFDLRDGELHTGPNAWDSVPQSDRIACDVRAVAGLPVVRVSICNQPVAAAWDTGAKFGYVADASICEGATSMGEIDDYNPVLGRMHSDSWLVEVDLAMAIIGCSWMPDWYIGLEKNSRRMWLARKR
;
A
#
# COMPACT_ATOMS: atom_id res chain seq x y z
N MET A 1 1.36 -4.44 13.02
CA MET A 1 0.56 -3.94 11.90
C MET A 1 -0.81 -4.59 11.99
N ILE A 2 -1.87 -3.91 11.59
CA ILE A 2 -3.22 -4.47 11.64
C ILE A 2 -3.81 -4.34 10.24
N ALA A 3 -4.12 -5.46 9.61
CA ALA A 3 -5.04 -5.47 8.48
C ALA A 3 -6.45 -5.34 9.05
N ALA A 4 -7.09 -4.19 8.85
CA ALA A 4 -8.45 -3.93 9.30
C ALA A 4 -9.22 -3.26 8.17
N GLU A 5 -10.42 -3.76 7.90
CA GLU A 5 -11.31 -3.20 6.87
C GLU A 5 -10.62 -3.05 5.51
N ASP A 6 -9.81 -4.05 5.15
CA ASP A 6 -9.05 -4.13 3.90
C ASP A 6 -7.91 -3.10 3.76
N HIS A 7 -7.57 -2.38 4.83
CA HIS A 7 -6.47 -1.42 4.89
C HIS A 7 -5.36 -1.85 5.85
N VAL A 8 -4.16 -1.34 5.64
CA VAL A 8 -2.98 -1.63 6.47
C VAL A 8 -2.72 -0.50 7.45
N PHE A 9 -2.70 -0.83 8.74
CA PHE A 9 -2.40 0.12 9.80
C PHE A 9 -1.15 -0.24 10.61
N VAL A 10 -0.52 0.78 11.17
CA VAL A 10 0.49 0.63 12.23
C VAL A 10 0.01 1.32 13.50
N GLU A 11 0.21 0.67 14.63
CA GLU A 11 -0.02 1.24 15.96
C GLU A 11 1.27 1.88 16.44
N LEU A 12 1.25 3.20 16.63
CA LEU A 12 2.34 3.98 17.19
C LEU A 12 1.93 4.53 18.56
N ASN A 13 2.89 5.09 19.30
CA ASN A 13 2.58 5.76 20.56
C ASN A 13 1.63 6.95 20.39
N GLU A 14 1.68 7.61 19.23
CA GLU A 14 0.80 8.74 18.88
C GLU A 14 -0.56 8.30 18.30
N GLY A 15 -0.80 6.99 18.22
CA GLY A 15 -2.06 6.38 17.81
C GLY A 15 -1.94 5.56 16.53
N ARG A 16 -3.09 5.26 15.93
CA ARG A 16 -3.18 4.39 14.75
C ARG A 16 -2.99 5.20 13.47
N PHE A 17 -2.10 4.75 12.59
CA PHE A 17 -1.89 5.38 11.29
C PHE A 17 -2.16 4.43 10.14
N LEU A 18 -2.82 4.93 9.10
CA LEU A 18 -2.90 4.25 7.81
C LEU A 18 -1.50 4.22 7.18
N VAL A 19 -1.07 3.05 6.71
CA VAL A 19 0.16 2.90 5.94
C VAL A 19 -0.21 3.01 4.47
N ASP A 20 0.26 4.05 3.79
CA ASP A 20 -0.16 4.37 2.43
C ASP A 20 1.04 4.63 1.51
N THR A 21 1.46 3.61 0.75
CA THR A 21 2.48 3.75 -0.29
C THR A 21 1.99 4.47 -1.55
N GLY A 22 0.68 4.67 -1.70
CA GLY A 22 0.03 5.47 -2.74
C GLY A 22 0.01 6.97 -2.44
N SER A 23 0.44 7.39 -1.24
CA SER A 23 0.61 8.80 -0.88
C SER A 23 2.08 9.21 -0.82
N PRO A 24 2.48 10.28 -1.53
CA PRO A 24 3.85 10.81 -1.41
C PRO A 24 4.12 11.47 -0.06
N LEU A 25 3.09 11.93 0.65
CA LEU A 25 3.20 12.78 1.84
C LEU A 25 2.33 12.27 2.99
N SER A 26 2.79 12.51 4.22
CA SER A 26 2.09 12.14 5.46
C SER A 26 1.30 13.31 6.04
N PHE A 27 0.24 13.02 6.79
CA PHE A 27 -0.52 14.01 7.57
C PHE A 27 -1.26 13.35 8.75
N GLY A 28 -1.70 14.12 9.73
CA GLY A 28 -2.45 13.58 10.86
C GLY A 28 -3.05 14.62 11.81
N ASP A 29 -3.99 14.18 12.65
CA ASP A 29 -4.59 14.98 13.73
C ASP A 29 -3.58 15.27 14.85
N VAL A 30 -2.46 14.54 14.86
CA VAL A 30 -1.31 14.78 15.73
C VAL A 30 -0.18 15.45 14.94
N SER A 31 0.60 16.30 15.61
CA SER A 31 1.68 17.04 14.95
C SER A 31 2.95 16.21 14.71
N VAL A 32 3.07 15.02 15.32
CA VAL A 32 4.24 14.16 15.22
C VAL A 32 3.82 12.69 15.14
N ALA A 33 4.52 11.91 14.32
CA ALA A 33 4.53 10.45 14.40
C ALA A 33 5.94 9.94 14.65
N THR A 34 6.09 8.95 15.54
CA THR A 34 7.36 8.26 15.77
C THR A 34 7.38 6.93 15.01
N PHE A 35 8.06 6.89 13.86
CA PHE A 35 8.13 5.72 12.98
C PHE A 35 9.58 5.25 12.84
N ALA A 36 9.81 3.93 12.94
CA ALA A 36 11.16 3.32 12.85
C ALA A 36 12.22 4.00 13.75
N GLY A 37 11.81 4.45 14.94
CA GLY A 37 12.67 5.15 15.91
C GLY A 37 12.97 6.61 15.58
N GLN A 38 12.37 7.18 14.52
CA GLN A 38 12.54 8.57 14.10
C GLN A 38 11.25 9.36 14.29
N ARG A 39 11.38 10.65 14.63
CA ARG A 39 10.25 11.56 14.80
C ARG A 39 10.03 12.36 13.53
N HIS A 40 8.81 12.36 13.02
CA HIS A 40 8.41 13.07 11.81
C HIS A 40 7.34 14.10 12.15
N GLN A 41 7.53 15.35 11.70
CA GLN A 41 6.51 16.39 11.84
C GLN A 41 5.43 16.16 10.79
N LEU A 42 4.17 16.20 11.22
CA LEU A 42 3.02 15.97 10.34
C LEU A 42 2.21 17.27 10.19
N PRO A 43 1.87 17.67 8.96
CA PRO A 43 0.82 18.65 8.75
C PRO A 43 -0.54 18.06 9.16
N SER A 44 -1.51 18.92 9.50
CA SER A 44 -2.86 18.48 9.87
C SER A 44 -3.71 18.02 8.68
N SER A 45 -3.30 18.40 7.46
CA SER A 45 -3.98 18.05 6.23
C SER A 45 -3.02 18.14 5.04
N LEU A 46 -3.40 17.50 3.94
CA LEU A 46 -2.73 17.56 2.65
C LEU A 46 -3.73 17.94 1.57
N MET A 47 -3.54 19.10 0.93
CA MET A 47 -4.42 19.56 -0.16
C MET A 47 -5.92 19.57 0.19
N GLY A 48 -6.25 19.89 1.45
CA GLY A 48 -7.63 19.88 1.96
C GLY A 48 -8.15 18.50 2.40
N ILE A 49 -7.33 17.45 2.29
CA ILE A 49 -7.61 16.11 2.81
C ILE A 49 -7.06 16.03 4.23
N ASP A 50 -7.95 15.74 5.18
CA ASP A 50 -7.66 15.62 6.60
C ASP A 50 -8.03 14.22 7.12
N VAL A 51 -7.81 13.96 8.40
CA VAL A 51 -8.13 12.67 9.01
C VAL A 51 -9.65 12.40 9.01
N ALA A 52 -10.49 13.45 9.06
CA ALA A 52 -11.93 13.30 8.92
C ALA A 52 -12.31 12.74 7.53
N SER A 53 -11.54 13.06 6.50
CA SER A 53 -11.68 12.47 5.16
C SER A 53 -11.25 11.00 5.12
N LEU A 54 -10.16 10.64 5.81
CA LEU A 54 -9.71 9.23 5.92
C LEU A 54 -10.71 8.34 6.65
N ARG A 55 -11.36 8.84 7.71
CA ARG A 55 -12.38 8.12 8.49
C ARG A 55 -13.64 7.77 7.67
N LYS A 56 -13.73 8.19 6.41
CA LYS A 56 -14.77 7.74 5.47
C LYS A 56 -14.41 6.43 4.77
N LEU A 57 -13.14 6.03 4.79
CA LEU A 57 -12.63 4.78 4.20
C LEU A 57 -12.90 3.57 5.10
N PHE A 58 -12.77 3.76 6.41
CA PHE A 58 -12.84 2.70 7.40
C PHE A 58 -13.46 3.21 8.71
N GLN A 59 -13.99 2.30 9.51
CA GLN A 59 -14.51 2.55 10.85
C GLN A 59 -13.39 2.47 11.88
N GLY A 60 -13.54 3.26 12.95
CA GLY A 60 -12.62 3.23 14.08
C GLY A 60 -11.57 4.35 14.09
N PRO A 61 -10.65 4.30 15.07
CA PRO A 61 -9.72 5.37 15.32
C PRO A 61 -8.64 5.42 14.23
N CYS A 62 -8.30 6.63 13.83
CA CYS A 62 -7.14 6.91 12.99
C CYS A 62 -6.62 8.29 13.40
N SER A 63 -5.32 8.36 13.63
CA SER A 63 -4.57 9.58 13.97
C SER A 63 -3.96 10.24 12.73
N GLY A 64 -3.88 9.53 11.60
CA GLY A 64 -3.31 10.05 10.36
C GLY A 64 -2.92 8.97 9.36
N LEU A 65 -2.17 9.40 8.36
CA LEU A 65 -1.67 8.60 7.26
C LEU A 65 -0.15 8.81 7.15
N LEU A 66 0.58 7.70 7.06
CA LEU A 66 2.01 7.69 6.76
C LEU A 66 2.20 7.41 5.27
N GLY A 67 2.68 8.41 4.55
CA GLY A 67 3.08 8.36 3.16
C GLY A 67 4.58 8.07 3.00
N LEU A 68 5.06 8.12 1.76
CA LEU A 68 6.43 7.76 1.40
C LEU A 68 7.52 8.70 1.95
N ASP A 69 7.17 9.93 2.30
CA ASP A 69 8.07 10.85 3.02
C ASP A 69 8.48 10.34 4.41
N VAL A 70 7.65 9.53 5.05
CA VAL A 70 7.93 8.86 6.33
C VAL A 70 8.33 7.40 6.10
N LEU A 71 7.51 6.65 5.35
CA LEU A 71 7.72 5.21 5.10
C LEU A 71 9.05 4.94 4.38
N GLY A 72 9.41 5.79 3.40
CA GLY A 72 10.60 5.64 2.58
C GLY A 72 11.91 5.99 3.29
N THR A 73 11.88 6.37 4.57
CA THR A 73 13.08 6.73 5.36
C THR A 73 13.87 5.52 5.86
N THR A 74 13.29 4.33 5.74
CA THR A 74 13.84 3.05 6.20
C THR A 74 13.49 1.93 5.22
N ASN A 75 14.16 0.79 5.37
CA ASN A 75 13.75 -0.44 4.69
C ASN A 75 12.50 -0.99 5.37
N LEU A 76 11.56 -1.50 4.59
CA LEU A 76 10.30 -2.05 5.09
C LEU A 76 10.16 -3.52 4.69
N LEU A 77 9.56 -4.32 5.56
CA LEU A 77 9.00 -5.64 5.25
C LEU A 77 7.57 -5.69 5.79
N PHE A 78 6.60 -5.82 4.90
CA PHE A 78 5.23 -6.16 5.24
C PHE A 78 5.14 -7.69 5.33
N ASP A 79 4.98 -8.24 6.53
CA ASP A 79 4.53 -9.62 6.75
C ASP A 79 3.01 -9.57 6.95
N LEU A 80 2.28 -9.74 5.85
CA LEU A 80 0.82 -9.61 5.86
C LEU A 80 0.13 -10.78 6.60
N ARG A 81 0.78 -11.95 6.67
CA ARG A 81 0.22 -13.15 7.34
C ARG A 81 0.17 -12.98 8.84
N ASP A 82 1.28 -12.51 9.39
CA ASP A 82 1.43 -12.36 10.84
C ASP A 82 1.02 -10.94 11.30
N GLY A 83 0.71 -10.05 10.36
CA GLY A 83 0.35 -8.68 10.66
C GLY A 83 1.54 -7.90 11.21
N GLU A 84 2.74 -8.10 10.67
CA GLU A 84 3.95 -7.41 11.11
C GLU A 84 4.49 -6.45 10.04
N LEU A 85 5.03 -5.33 10.50
CA LEU A 85 5.79 -4.39 9.67
C LEU A 85 7.18 -4.28 10.28
N HIS A 86 8.16 -4.89 9.63
CA HIS A 86 9.56 -4.80 10.05
C HIS A 86 10.21 -3.59 9.39
N THR A 87 11.04 -2.88 10.17
CA THR A 87 11.72 -1.68 9.70
C THR A 87 13.21 -1.75 10.00
N GLY A 88 14.02 -1.03 9.24
CA GLY A 88 15.46 -0.90 9.48
C GLY A 88 16.31 -1.75 8.54
N PRO A 89 17.65 -1.63 8.60
CA PRO A 89 18.56 -2.25 7.62
C PRO A 89 18.38 -3.77 7.50
N ASN A 90 17.96 -4.41 8.60
CA ASN A 90 17.80 -5.86 8.73
C ASN A 90 16.33 -6.30 8.61
N ALA A 91 15.44 -5.43 8.09
CA ALA A 91 14.01 -5.73 7.99
C ALA A 91 13.71 -7.03 7.24
N TRP A 92 14.61 -7.50 6.37
CA TRP A 92 14.40 -8.70 5.54
C TRP A 92 15.16 -9.93 6.03
N ASP A 93 15.89 -9.86 7.14
CA ASP A 93 16.76 -10.96 7.58
C ASP A 93 15.97 -12.25 7.87
N SER A 94 14.68 -12.12 8.17
CA SER A 94 13.74 -13.24 8.34
C SER A 94 13.41 -13.98 7.03
N VAL A 95 13.68 -13.39 5.86
CA VAL A 95 13.37 -13.94 4.54
C VAL A 95 14.66 -14.33 3.82
N PRO A 96 14.92 -15.63 3.55
CA PRO A 96 16.13 -16.06 2.83
C PRO A 96 16.25 -15.39 1.46
N GLN A 97 17.45 -14.97 1.06
CA GLN A 97 17.67 -14.29 -0.22
C GLN A 97 17.23 -15.15 -1.43
N SER A 98 17.36 -16.48 -1.35
CA SER A 98 16.91 -17.42 -2.40
C SER A 98 15.40 -17.39 -2.63
N ASP A 99 14.63 -16.92 -1.65
CA ASP A 99 13.18 -16.91 -1.69
C ASP A 99 12.64 -15.53 -2.12
N ARG A 100 13.53 -14.53 -2.30
CA ARG A 100 13.19 -13.16 -2.69
C ARG A 100 13.19 -13.03 -4.21
N ILE A 101 12.04 -12.63 -4.75
CA ILE A 101 11.86 -12.24 -6.16
C ILE A 101 12.02 -10.74 -6.25
N ALA A 102 13.00 -10.26 -7.02
CA ALA A 102 13.20 -8.82 -7.22
C ALA A 102 12.23 -8.27 -8.27
N CYS A 103 11.58 -7.16 -7.94
CA CYS A 103 10.72 -6.41 -8.85
C CYS A 103 11.39 -5.08 -9.22
N ASP A 104 11.37 -4.76 -10.51
CA ASP A 104 11.79 -3.44 -11.00
C ASP A 104 10.74 -2.39 -10.60
N VAL A 105 11.15 -1.45 -9.74
CA VAL A 105 10.30 -0.34 -9.28
C VAL A 105 10.81 0.97 -9.86
N ARG A 106 9.88 1.77 -10.35
CA ARG A 106 10.15 3.14 -10.82
C ARG A 106 9.37 4.11 -9.97
N ALA A 107 10.00 5.19 -9.54
CA ALA A 107 9.28 6.29 -8.92
C ALA A 107 8.57 7.12 -10.00
N VAL A 108 7.24 7.25 -9.95
CA VAL A 108 6.44 8.12 -10.82
C VAL A 108 5.64 9.06 -9.94
N ALA A 109 5.87 10.36 -10.05
CA ALA A 109 5.27 11.37 -9.17
C ALA A 109 5.46 11.08 -7.66
N GLY A 110 6.56 10.41 -7.30
CA GLY A 110 6.85 9.99 -5.92
C GLY A 110 6.29 8.63 -5.53
N LEU A 111 5.47 7.98 -6.36
CA LEU A 111 4.84 6.69 -6.06
C LEU A 111 5.64 5.51 -6.62
N PRO A 112 5.59 4.32 -5.97
CA PRO A 112 6.29 3.14 -6.43
C PRO A 112 5.47 2.49 -7.54
N VAL A 113 5.96 2.53 -8.77
CA VAL A 113 5.31 1.93 -9.93
C VAL A 113 6.06 0.68 -10.38
N VAL A 114 5.30 -0.37 -10.58
CA VAL A 114 5.72 -1.74 -10.91
C VAL A 114 5.05 -2.17 -12.20
N ARG A 115 5.65 -3.11 -12.93
CA ARG A 115 5.07 -3.66 -14.17
C ARG A 115 4.41 -4.98 -13.88
N VAL A 116 3.10 -5.06 -13.88
CA VAL A 116 2.34 -6.30 -13.68
C VAL A 116 1.85 -6.86 -15.02
N SER A 117 1.38 -8.11 -15.00
CA SER A 117 0.55 -8.66 -16.08
C SER A 117 -0.85 -8.89 -15.52
N ILE A 118 -1.86 -8.29 -16.16
CA ILE A 118 -3.29 -8.49 -15.87
C ILE A 118 -3.92 -9.04 -17.14
N CYS A 119 -4.57 -10.20 -17.08
CA CYS A 119 -5.16 -10.85 -18.26
C CYS A 119 -4.17 -10.97 -19.45
N ASN A 120 -2.89 -11.28 -19.15
CA ASN A 120 -1.77 -11.33 -20.10
C ASN A 120 -1.37 -9.98 -20.75
N GLN A 121 -1.91 -8.87 -20.27
CA GLN A 121 -1.53 -7.53 -20.71
C GLN A 121 -0.53 -6.89 -19.74
N PRO A 122 0.59 -6.35 -20.23
CA PRO A 122 1.55 -5.65 -19.39
C PRO A 122 1.00 -4.29 -18.95
N VAL A 123 0.89 -4.06 -17.65
CA VAL A 123 0.32 -2.84 -17.05
C VAL A 123 1.35 -2.22 -16.10
N ALA A 124 1.49 -0.90 -16.12
CA ALA A 124 2.21 -0.17 -15.10
C ALA A 124 1.24 0.16 -13.96
N ALA A 125 1.46 -0.39 -12.78
CA ALA A 125 0.60 -0.22 -11.61
C ALA A 125 1.35 0.52 -10.50
N ALA A 126 0.70 1.49 -9.86
CA ALA A 126 1.19 2.02 -8.60
C ALA A 126 0.94 0.99 -7.50
N TRP A 127 1.93 0.74 -6.66
CA TRP A 127 1.71 -0.06 -5.47
C TRP A 127 1.22 0.82 -4.33
N ASP A 128 -0.04 0.62 -3.99
CA ASP A 128 -0.80 1.45 -3.06
C ASP A 128 -1.36 0.57 -1.94
N THR A 129 -0.78 0.70 -0.75
CA THR A 129 -1.28 0.04 0.47
C THR A 129 -2.47 0.74 1.12
N GLY A 130 -2.76 1.98 0.72
CA GLY A 130 -3.93 2.74 1.13
C GLY A 130 -5.19 2.38 0.35
N ALA A 131 -5.07 1.80 -0.85
CA ALA A 131 -6.19 1.37 -1.66
C ALA A 131 -6.79 0.03 -1.21
N LYS A 132 -8.12 -0.03 -1.15
CA LYS A 132 -8.91 -1.23 -0.84
C LYS A 132 -8.98 -2.21 -2.01
N PHE A 133 -9.16 -1.68 -3.21
CA PHE A 133 -9.25 -2.43 -4.46
C PHE A 133 -8.10 -2.06 -5.40
N GLY A 134 -7.85 -2.94 -6.36
CA GLY A 134 -7.08 -2.59 -7.55
C GLY A 134 -7.90 -1.85 -8.58
N TYR A 135 -7.31 -0.79 -9.14
CA TYR A 135 -7.94 0.08 -10.13
C TYR A 135 -7.18 0.04 -11.45
N VAL A 136 -7.94 -0.04 -12.55
CA VAL A 136 -7.43 0.11 -13.91
C VAL A 136 -8.07 1.33 -14.56
N ALA A 137 -7.31 2.07 -15.36
CA ALA A 137 -7.84 3.24 -16.07
C ALA A 137 -8.70 2.88 -17.29
N ASP A 138 -8.57 1.65 -17.79
CA ASP A 138 -9.27 1.15 -18.97
C ASP A 138 -9.78 -0.27 -18.70
N ALA A 139 -11.10 -0.47 -18.79
CA ALA A 139 -11.75 -1.75 -18.52
C ALA A 139 -11.37 -2.84 -19.54
N SER A 140 -10.85 -2.48 -20.72
CA SER A 140 -10.35 -3.45 -21.71
C SER A 140 -9.15 -4.25 -21.20
N ILE A 141 -8.45 -3.76 -20.17
CA ILE A 141 -7.39 -4.52 -19.47
C ILE A 141 -7.96 -5.79 -18.83
N CYS A 142 -9.24 -5.76 -18.42
CA CYS A 142 -9.94 -6.88 -17.79
C CYS A 142 -10.78 -7.68 -18.80
N GLU A 143 -10.56 -7.52 -20.11
CA GLU A 143 -11.34 -8.24 -21.12
C GLU A 143 -11.19 -9.76 -20.96
N GLY A 144 -12.33 -10.48 -20.93
CA GLY A 144 -12.39 -11.92 -20.70
C GLY A 144 -12.28 -12.34 -19.24
N ALA A 145 -12.07 -11.41 -18.30
CA ALA A 145 -12.12 -11.69 -16.87
C ALA A 145 -13.55 -11.95 -16.38
N THR A 146 -13.69 -12.66 -15.27
CA THR A 146 -15.00 -12.91 -14.65
C THR A 146 -15.51 -11.61 -14.04
N SER A 147 -16.66 -11.11 -14.51
CA SER A 147 -17.31 -9.96 -13.87
C SER A 147 -17.77 -10.33 -12.45
N MET A 148 -17.51 -9.43 -11.51
CA MET A 148 -17.89 -9.56 -10.10
C MET A 148 -19.03 -8.60 -9.72
N GLY A 149 -19.64 -7.95 -10.73
CA GLY A 149 -20.67 -6.94 -10.54
C GLY A 149 -20.10 -5.55 -10.21
N GLU A 150 -20.93 -4.69 -9.66
CA GLU A 150 -20.57 -3.32 -9.29
C GLU A 150 -19.98 -3.24 -7.89
N ILE A 151 -19.02 -2.34 -7.69
CA ILE A 151 -18.44 -1.99 -6.39
C ILE A 151 -18.62 -0.49 -6.12
N ASP A 152 -18.83 -0.16 -4.85
CA ASP A 152 -18.74 1.20 -4.34
C ASP A 152 -17.44 1.33 -3.52
N ASP A 153 -16.72 2.42 -3.73
CA ASP A 153 -15.57 2.78 -2.90
C ASP A 153 -15.50 4.30 -2.67
N TYR A 154 -14.57 4.73 -1.83
CA TYR A 154 -14.24 6.13 -1.59
C TYR A 154 -12.75 6.33 -1.76
N ASN A 155 -12.35 7.40 -2.44
CA ASN A 155 -10.97 7.87 -2.45
C ASN A 155 -10.94 9.29 -1.87
N PRO A 156 -10.02 9.64 -0.96
CA PRO A 156 -10.00 10.97 -0.35
C PRO A 156 -9.83 12.13 -1.36
N VAL A 157 -9.22 11.87 -2.51
CA VAL A 157 -9.04 12.84 -3.60
C VAL A 157 -10.25 12.84 -4.55
N LEU A 158 -10.71 11.66 -4.99
CA LEU A 158 -11.75 11.54 -6.04
C LEU A 158 -13.17 11.58 -5.49
N GLY A 159 -13.37 11.34 -4.19
CA GLY A 159 -14.68 11.20 -3.57
C GLY A 159 -15.25 9.79 -3.71
N ARG A 160 -16.58 9.67 -3.71
CA ARG A 160 -17.27 8.39 -3.90
C ARG A 160 -17.11 7.93 -5.35
N MET A 161 -16.79 6.65 -5.51
CA MET A 161 -16.60 5.99 -6.79
C MET A 161 -17.56 4.82 -6.87
N HIS A 162 -18.10 4.60 -8.07
CA HIS A 162 -18.94 3.46 -8.41
C HIS A 162 -18.42 2.91 -9.73
N SER A 163 -18.13 1.61 -9.79
CA SER A 163 -17.48 0.99 -10.95
C SER A 163 -17.90 -0.48 -11.09
N ASP A 164 -17.89 -0.97 -12.32
CA ASP A 164 -17.81 -2.40 -12.59
C ASP A 164 -16.51 -2.97 -12.02
N SER A 165 -16.56 -4.26 -11.65
CA SER A 165 -15.43 -5.01 -11.09
C SER A 165 -15.27 -6.37 -11.74
N TRP A 166 -14.03 -6.87 -11.70
CA TRP A 166 -13.64 -8.14 -12.30
C TRP A 166 -12.69 -8.91 -11.38
N LEU A 167 -12.79 -10.23 -11.41
CA LEU A 167 -11.81 -11.13 -10.83
C LEU A 167 -10.73 -11.41 -11.87
N VAL A 168 -9.52 -10.93 -11.61
CA VAL A 168 -8.36 -11.07 -12.49
C VAL A 168 -7.25 -11.86 -11.81
N GLU A 169 -6.54 -12.66 -12.60
CA GLU A 169 -5.24 -13.19 -12.18
C GLU A 169 -4.17 -12.12 -12.44
N VAL A 170 -3.38 -11.84 -11.42
CA VAL A 170 -2.24 -10.92 -11.50
C VAL A 170 -0.97 -11.75 -11.35
N ASP A 171 -0.05 -11.63 -12.31
CA ASP A 171 1.26 -12.26 -12.17
C ASP A 171 2.13 -11.48 -11.17
N LEU A 172 2.18 -12.01 -9.95
CA LEU A 172 2.87 -11.46 -8.80
C LEU A 172 4.39 -11.59 -8.88
N ALA A 173 4.97 -12.36 -9.81
CA ALA A 173 6.41 -12.26 -10.07
C ALA A 173 6.80 -10.83 -10.48
N MET A 174 5.81 -10.00 -10.87
CA MET A 174 5.99 -8.61 -11.22
C MET A 174 4.96 -7.59 -10.65
N ALA A 175 4.11 -7.95 -9.66
CA ALA A 175 3.65 -7.12 -8.51
C ALA A 175 2.14 -7.16 -8.10
N ILE A 176 1.88 -6.50 -6.96
CA ILE A 176 0.71 -6.50 -6.05
C ILE A 176 -0.15 -5.27 -6.25
N ILE A 177 -1.48 -5.44 -6.22
CA ILE A 177 -2.44 -4.34 -6.20
C ILE A 177 -3.39 -4.57 -5.01
N GLY A 178 -3.29 -3.73 -3.98
CA GLY A 178 -4.01 -3.88 -2.71
C GLY A 178 -3.39 -4.91 -1.76
N CYS A 179 -3.18 -4.53 -0.50
CA CYS A 179 -2.52 -5.40 0.50
C CYS A 179 -3.45 -6.47 1.07
N SER A 180 -4.76 -6.22 1.04
CA SER A 180 -5.76 -7.11 1.63
C SER A 180 -5.86 -8.47 0.94
N TRP A 181 -5.31 -8.62 -0.28
CA TRP A 181 -5.46 -9.82 -1.10
C TRP A 181 -4.25 -10.76 -1.05
N MET A 182 -3.19 -10.41 -0.30
CA MET A 182 -1.94 -11.16 -0.28
C MET A 182 -1.52 -11.62 1.12
N PRO A 183 -2.39 -12.36 1.83
CA PRO A 183 -2.13 -12.76 3.22
C PRO A 183 -0.88 -13.64 3.36
N ASP A 184 -0.47 -14.39 2.32
CA ASP A 184 0.68 -15.30 2.40
C ASP A 184 1.98 -14.71 1.83
N TRP A 185 2.11 -13.39 1.75
CA TRP A 185 3.26 -12.74 1.11
C TRP A 185 4.03 -11.82 2.05
N TYR A 186 5.34 -11.89 1.87
CA TYR A 186 6.30 -10.87 2.27
C TYR A 186 6.45 -9.85 1.14
N ILE A 187 6.30 -8.57 1.47
CA ILE A 187 6.54 -7.47 0.53
C ILE A 187 7.58 -6.56 1.16
N GLY A 188 8.68 -6.30 0.47
CA GLY A 188 9.68 -5.37 1.00
C GLY A 188 9.94 -4.18 0.10
N LEU A 189 10.17 -3.02 0.73
CA LEU A 189 10.62 -1.78 0.10
C LEU A 189 12.01 -1.38 0.56
N GLU A 190 12.87 -0.99 -0.40
CA GLU A 190 14.18 -0.45 -0.08
C GLU A 190 14.05 1.05 0.21
N LYS A 191 14.81 1.53 1.19
CA LYS A 191 14.95 2.96 1.42
C LYS A 191 15.37 3.67 0.13
N ASN A 192 14.73 4.80 -0.21
CA ASN A 192 14.96 5.57 -1.45
C ASN A 192 14.63 4.81 -2.77
N SER A 193 13.69 3.86 -2.73
CA SER A 193 13.51 2.73 -3.66
C SER A 193 13.56 3.01 -5.18
N ARG A 194 14.37 2.19 -5.85
CA ARG A 194 14.14 1.62 -7.19
C ARG A 194 13.95 0.09 -7.15
N ARG A 195 13.80 -0.49 -5.96
CA ARG A 195 13.71 -1.94 -5.75
C ARG A 195 12.63 -2.29 -4.72
N MET A 196 11.88 -3.33 -5.04
CA MET A 196 10.94 -4.03 -4.17
C MET A 196 11.23 -5.52 -4.32
N TRP A 197 10.94 -6.32 -3.28
CA TRP A 197 10.98 -7.77 -3.39
C TRP A 197 9.74 -8.39 -2.83
N LEU A 198 9.43 -9.57 -3.36
CA LEU A 198 8.32 -10.40 -2.96
C LEU A 198 8.85 -11.77 -2.55
N ALA A 199 8.31 -12.33 -1.48
CA ALA A 199 8.55 -13.73 -1.13
C ALA A 199 7.26 -14.36 -0.63
N ARG A 200 6.99 -15.60 -1.05
CA ARG A 200 5.81 -16.33 -0.58
C ARG A 200 6.15 -17.05 0.72
N LYS A 201 5.33 -16.84 1.75
CA LYS A 201 5.43 -17.55 3.02
C LYS A 201 4.87 -18.96 2.83
N ARG A 202 5.72 -19.98 3.05
CA ARG A 202 5.33 -21.40 2.93
C ARG A 202 4.57 -21.89 4.16
#